data_AF-A0A514WML3-F1
#
_entry.id   AF-A0A514WML3-F1
#
_cell.length_a   1.000
_cell.length_b   1.000
_cell.length_c   1.000
_cell.angle_alpha   90.00
_cell.angle_beta   90.00
_cell.angle_gamma   90.00
#
_symmetry.space_group_name_H-M   'P 1'
#
loop_
_entity.id
_entity.type
_entity.pdbx_description
1 polymer ?
#
loop_
_entity_poly.entity_id
_entity_poly.type
_entity_poly.pdbx_seq_one_letter_code
_entity_poly.pdbx_strand_id
1 'polypeptide(L)'
;MTTPSFARPKRSRKPPRTPRPERPETVASFIEKALAAPMAPPPPPAAKPRSPNRKAGIWDKLKTPEERSAYAKELASRRDPKNMARKGRFHGTPVGWDHRSAAVAKTAARLEADALVSTLQARGVIAPDDTEGAEATIEALTIVRSPGGMSKRKKWAKRLLTHYHPELAGNAGL
;
A
#
# COMPACT_ATOMS: atom_id res chain seq x y z
N MET A 1 21.93 23.89 -49.96
CA MET A 1 21.58 22.70 -49.15
C MET A 1 20.86 23.21 -47.92
N THR A 2 19.53 23.06 -47.85
CA THR A 2 18.67 23.69 -46.84
C THR A 2 18.10 22.59 -45.94
N THR A 3 18.42 22.61 -44.64
CA THR A 3 17.93 21.65 -43.65
C THR A 3 16.45 21.89 -43.31
N PRO A 4 15.58 20.88 -43.29
CA PRO A 4 14.20 21.05 -42.82
C PRO A 4 14.16 21.15 -41.28
N SER A 5 13.56 22.24 -40.81
CA SER A 5 13.25 22.51 -39.41
C SER A 5 12.11 21.61 -38.93
N PHE A 6 12.40 20.69 -38.00
CA PHE A 6 11.37 19.86 -37.36
C PHE A 6 10.61 20.68 -36.32
N ALA A 7 9.41 21.11 -36.68
CA ALA A 7 8.46 21.74 -35.76
C ALA A 7 8.05 20.75 -34.65
N ARG A 8 8.32 21.13 -33.40
CA ARG A 8 7.99 20.34 -32.21
C ARG A 8 6.46 20.26 -32.02
N PRO A 9 5.86 19.07 -31.82
CA PRO A 9 4.42 18.96 -31.63
C PRO A 9 3.99 19.67 -30.34
N LYS A 10 2.97 20.53 -30.45
CA LYS A 10 2.38 21.27 -29.33
C LYS A 10 1.82 20.28 -28.31
N ARG A 11 2.31 20.35 -27.06
CA ARG A 11 1.77 19.58 -25.92
C ARG A 11 0.28 19.88 -25.81
N SER A 12 -0.55 18.83 -25.89
CA SER A 12 -1.99 18.89 -25.66
C SER A 12 -2.29 19.55 -24.31
N ARG A 13 -3.02 20.66 -24.33
CA ARG A 13 -3.50 21.35 -23.13
C ARG A 13 -4.41 20.37 -22.37
N LYS A 14 -4.21 20.24 -21.05
CA LYS A 14 -5.11 19.48 -20.18
C LYS A 14 -6.55 19.98 -20.38
N PRO A 15 -7.57 19.11 -20.40
CA PRO A 15 -8.95 19.55 -20.47
C PRO A 15 -9.26 20.50 -19.30
N PRO A 16 -10.13 21.50 -19.50
CA PRO A 16 -10.53 22.40 -18.44
C PRO A 16 -11.11 21.57 -17.28
N ARG A 17 -10.66 21.85 -16.05
CA ARG A 17 -11.23 21.25 -14.84
C ARG A 17 -12.71 21.62 -14.82
N THR A 18 -13.58 20.62 -14.69
CA THR A 18 -15.01 20.83 -14.42
C THR A 18 -15.15 21.69 -13.16
N PRO A 19 -16.08 22.66 -13.13
CA PRO A 19 -16.30 23.49 -11.95
C PRO A 19 -16.65 22.58 -10.77
N ARG A 20 -15.98 22.82 -9.65
CA ARG A 20 -16.22 22.10 -8.40
C ARG A 20 -17.66 22.42 -7.97
N PRO A 21 -18.49 21.43 -7.62
CA PRO A 21 -19.83 21.73 -7.10
C PRO A 21 -19.69 22.60 -5.84
N GLU A 22 -20.52 23.65 -5.78
CA GLU A 22 -20.57 24.58 -4.64
C GLU A 22 -20.86 23.80 -3.36
N ARG A 23 -20.09 24.09 -2.31
CA ARG A 23 -20.33 23.50 -1.00
C ARG A 23 -21.61 24.13 -0.44
N PRO A 24 -22.57 23.35 0.07
CA PRO A 24 -23.73 23.91 0.74
C PRO A 24 -23.27 24.70 1.97
N GLU A 25 -23.83 25.89 2.16
CA GLU A 25 -23.47 26.81 3.25
C GLU A 25 -23.98 26.32 4.61
N THR A 26 -25.01 25.46 4.62
CA THR A 26 -25.65 24.95 5.83
C THR A 26 -26.10 23.49 5.68
N VAL A 27 -26.17 22.76 6.79
CA VAL A 27 -26.63 21.36 6.82
C VAL A 27 -28.09 21.23 6.36
N ALA A 28 -28.93 22.23 6.66
CA ALA A 28 -30.32 22.27 6.23
C ALA A 28 -30.47 22.32 4.70
N SER A 29 -29.71 23.18 4.02
CA SER A 29 -29.72 23.27 2.55
C SER A 29 -29.15 22.02 1.87
N PHE A 30 -28.27 21.27 2.55
CA PHE A 30 -27.83 19.95 2.08
C PHE A 30 -28.95 18.90 2.17
N ILE A 31 -29.72 18.88 3.27
CA ILE A 31 -30.81 17.93 3.50
C ILE A 31 -31.98 18.18 2.54
N GLU A 32 -32.40 19.43 2.36
CA GLU A 32 -33.48 19.79 1.42
C GLU A 32 -33.11 19.43 -0.01
N LYS A 33 -31.85 19.67 -0.41
CA LYS A 33 -31.36 19.33 -1.75
C LYS A 33 -31.18 17.82 -1.95
N ALA A 34 -30.89 17.07 -0.88
CA ALA A 34 -30.83 15.61 -0.90
C ALA A 34 -32.22 14.97 -0.97
N LEU A 35 -33.24 15.57 -0.32
CA LEU A 35 -34.63 15.11 -0.34
C LEU A 35 -35.38 15.50 -1.63
N ALA A 36 -35.06 16.64 -2.23
CA ALA A 36 -35.65 17.09 -3.50
C ALA A 36 -35.09 16.35 -4.73
N ALA A 37 -33.98 15.63 -4.59
CA ALA A 37 -33.38 14.88 -5.69
C ALA A 37 -34.19 13.59 -5.93
N PRO A 38 -34.78 13.38 -7.13
CA PRO A 38 -35.41 12.11 -7.44
C PRO A 38 -34.35 11.00 -7.35
N MET A 39 -34.63 9.98 -6.55
CA MET A 39 -33.73 8.86 -6.26
C MET A 39 -33.63 7.95 -7.49
N ALA A 40 -32.98 8.45 -8.55
CA ALA A 40 -32.60 7.64 -9.68
C ALA A 40 -31.55 6.62 -9.21
N PRO A 41 -31.68 5.32 -9.54
CA PRO A 41 -30.65 4.34 -9.20
C PRO A 41 -29.31 4.82 -9.77
N PRO A 42 -28.21 4.73 -9.00
CA PRO A 42 -26.92 5.17 -9.49
C PRO A 42 -26.61 4.43 -10.80
N PRO A 43 -26.20 5.14 -11.87
CA PRO A 43 -25.83 4.48 -13.11
C PRO A 43 -24.72 3.46 -12.82
N PRO A 44 -24.74 2.29 -13.48
CA PRO A 44 -23.67 1.32 -13.31
C PRO A 44 -22.32 2.00 -13.55
N PRO A 45 -21.28 1.70 -12.75
CA PRO A 45 -19.99 2.34 -12.90
C PRO A 45 -19.50 2.14 -14.34
N ALA A 46 -19.25 3.24 -15.05
CA ALA A 46 -18.75 3.20 -16.41
C ALA A 46 -17.48 2.33 -16.43
N ALA A 47 -17.50 1.28 -17.26
CA ALA A 47 -16.35 0.41 -17.42
C ALA A 47 -15.16 1.27 -17.83
N LYS A 48 -14.13 1.31 -16.98
CA LYS A 48 -12.93 2.09 -17.27
C LYS A 48 -12.38 1.62 -18.61
N PRO A 49 -12.19 2.52 -19.61
CA PRO A 49 -11.61 2.12 -20.87
C PRO A 49 -10.24 1.50 -20.57
N ARG A 50 -10.00 0.30 -21.12
CA ARG A 50 -8.66 -0.31 -21.06
C ARG A 50 -7.68 0.70 -21.65
N SER A 51 -6.54 0.90 -20.98
CA SER A 51 -5.55 1.85 -21.47
C SER A 51 -5.13 1.48 -22.90
N PRO A 52 -5.00 2.44 -23.83
CA PRO A 52 -4.69 2.15 -25.24
C PRO A 52 -3.37 1.38 -25.44
N ASN A 53 -2.47 1.41 -24.45
CA ASN A 53 -1.20 0.69 -24.47
C ASN A 53 -1.24 -0.71 -23.83
N ARG A 54 -2.40 -1.19 -23.33
CA ARG A 54 -2.49 -2.53 -22.77
C ARG A 54 -2.68 -3.52 -23.91
N LYS A 55 -1.61 -4.23 -24.29
CA LYS A 55 -1.71 -5.38 -25.21
C LYS A 55 -2.77 -6.34 -24.66
N ALA A 56 -3.74 -6.72 -25.50
CA ALA A 56 -4.75 -7.71 -25.14
C ALA A 56 -4.04 -8.98 -24.65
N GLY A 57 -4.41 -9.45 -23.46
CA GLY A 57 -3.86 -10.68 -22.91
C GLY A 57 -4.29 -11.87 -23.75
N ILE A 58 -3.58 -13.00 -23.66
CA ILE A 58 -3.99 -14.24 -24.36
C ILE A 58 -5.43 -14.64 -23.97
N TRP A 59 -5.84 -14.34 -22.73
CA TRP A 59 -7.20 -14.52 -22.23
C TRP A 59 -8.29 -13.71 -22.96
N ASP A 60 -7.94 -12.58 -23.56
CA ASP A 60 -8.86 -11.76 -24.35
C ASP A 60 -9.04 -12.31 -25.78
N LYS A 61 -8.10 -13.14 -26.24
CA LYS A 61 -8.13 -13.79 -27.57
C LYS A 61 -8.92 -15.11 -27.56
N LEU A 62 -9.10 -15.71 -26.38
CA LEU A 62 -9.87 -16.92 -26.16
C LEU A 62 -11.36 -16.54 -26.03
N LYS A 63 -12.11 -16.80 -27.10
CA LYS A 63 -13.51 -16.34 -27.24
C LYS A 63 -14.49 -17.29 -26.58
N THR A 64 -14.17 -18.59 -26.56
CA THR A 64 -15.07 -19.61 -26.00
C THR A 64 -14.62 -20.07 -24.60
N PRO A 65 -15.55 -20.49 -23.74
CA PRO A 65 -15.21 -21.11 -22.45
C PRO A 65 -14.37 -22.38 -22.59
N GLU A 66 -14.60 -23.15 -23.66
CA GLU A 66 -13.87 -24.39 -23.96
C GLU A 66 -12.41 -24.11 -24.29
N GLU A 67 -12.13 -23.09 -25.11
CA GLU A 67 -10.77 -22.63 -25.41
C GLU A 67 -10.03 -22.16 -24.14
N ARG A 68 -10.72 -21.44 -23.26
CA ARG A 68 -10.14 -21.01 -21.96
C ARG A 68 -9.81 -22.19 -21.07
N SER A 69 -10.68 -23.21 -21.05
CA SER A 69 -10.48 -24.45 -20.30
C SER A 69 -9.31 -25.27 -20.86
N ALA A 70 -9.24 -25.44 -22.18
CA ALA A 70 -8.15 -26.13 -22.86
C ALA A 70 -6.81 -25.42 -22.62
N TYR A 71 -6.78 -24.10 -22.74
CA TYR A 71 -5.58 -23.30 -22.49
C TYR A 71 -5.13 -23.35 -21.02
N ALA A 72 -6.07 -23.40 -20.07
CA ALA A 72 -5.75 -23.59 -18.66
C ALA A 72 -5.14 -24.97 -18.39
N LYS A 73 -5.65 -26.03 -19.03
CA LYS A 73 -5.10 -27.39 -18.95
C LYS A 73 -3.70 -27.48 -19.56
N GLU A 74 -3.48 -26.83 -20.70
CA GLU A 74 -2.18 -26.73 -21.34
C GLU A 74 -1.16 -25.96 -20.48
N LEU A 75 -1.58 -24.84 -19.86
CA LEU A 75 -0.74 -24.13 -18.90
C LEU A 75 -0.41 -25.00 -17.69
N ALA A 76 -1.36 -25.81 -17.21
CA ALA A 76 -1.14 -26.71 -16.09
C ALA A 76 -0.17 -27.86 -16.45
N SER A 77 -0.26 -28.44 -17.65
CA SER A 77 0.64 -29.51 -18.11
C SER A 77 2.07 -29.01 -18.38
N ARG A 78 2.22 -27.73 -18.76
CA ARG A 78 3.53 -27.07 -18.94
C ARG A 78 4.19 -26.64 -17.63
N ARG A 79 3.55 -26.82 -16.46
CA ARG A 79 4.18 -26.50 -15.17
C ARG A 79 5.21 -27.57 -14.83
N ASP A 80 6.47 -27.17 -14.66
CA ASP A 80 7.48 -28.10 -14.15
C ASP A 80 7.08 -28.64 -12.77
N PRO A 81 7.18 -29.97 -12.54
CA PRO A 81 6.92 -30.56 -11.22
C PRO A 81 7.76 -29.91 -10.11
N LYS A 82 9.00 -29.50 -10.45
CA LYS A 82 9.89 -28.75 -9.55
C LYS A 82 9.32 -27.39 -9.12
N ASN A 83 8.58 -26.70 -9.99
CA ASN A 83 7.93 -25.43 -9.66
C ASN A 83 6.63 -25.62 -8.87
N MET A 84 5.94 -26.76 -9.04
CA MET A 84 4.79 -27.13 -8.22
C MET A 84 5.19 -27.54 -6.80
N ALA A 85 6.36 -28.20 -6.66
CA ALA A 85 6.93 -28.59 -5.37
C ALA A 85 7.69 -27.47 -4.65
N ARG A 86 7.94 -26.33 -5.31
CA ARG A 86 8.52 -25.16 -4.65
C ARG A 86 7.54 -24.66 -3.59
N LYS A 87 7.78 -25.04 -2.34
CA LYS A 87 7.26 -24.29 -1.19
C LYS A 87 7.76 -22.86 -1.37
N GLY A 88 6.83 -21.98 -1.76
CA GLY A 88 7.08 -20.56 -1.79
C GLY A 88 7.65 -20.12 -0.45
N ARG A 89 8.37 -19.01 -0.45
CA ARG A 89 8.87 -18.45 0.80
C ARG A 89 7.72 -18.22 1.77
N PHE A 90 7.92 -18.61 3.03
CA PHE A 90 6.99 -18.29 4.10
C PHE A 90 6.72 -16.79 4.17
N HIS A 91 5.45 -16.43 4.07
CA HIS A 91 5.00 -15.05 4.10
C HIS A 91 5.55 -14.33 5.33
N GLY A 92 6.09 -13.12 5.13
CA GLY A 92 6.68 -12.31 6.20
C GLY A 92 8.17 -12.54 6.47
N THR A 93 8.80 -13.56 5.88
CA THR A 93 10.26 -13.79 6.03
C THR A 93 11.06 -12.78 5.19
N PRO A 94 12.08 -12.08 5.74
CA PRO A 94 12.91 -11.07 5.04
C PRO A 94 13.91 -11.67 4.04
N VAL A 95 14.17 -11.03 2.89
CA VAL A 95 15.02 -11.60 1.79
C VAL A 95 16.41 -11.97 2.31
N GLY A 96 16.89 -13.18 2.00
CA GLY A 96 18.16 -13.71 2.49
C GLY A 96 18.10 -14.42 3.85
N TRP A 97 16.94 -14.43 4.53
CA TRP A 97 16.76 -15.10 5.82
C TRP A 97 15.94 -16.39 5.70
N ASP A 98 16.30 -17.36 6.55
CA ASP A 98 15.45 -18.51 6.87
C ASP A 98 14.37 -18.09 7.88
N HIS A 99 13.25 -18.81 7.89
CA HIS A 99 12.12 -18.50 8.75
C HIS A 99 12.47 -18.62 10.25
N ARG A 100 13.19 -19.69 10.61
CA ARG A 100 13.59 -19.93 12.00
C ARG A 100 14.58 -18.86 12.49
N SER A 101 15.59 -18.53 11.68
CA SER A 101 16.56 -17.49 12.06
C SER A 101 15.92 -16.10 12.15
N ALA A 102 14.99 -15.78 11.25
CA ALA A 102 14.23 -14.53 11.33
C ALA A 102 13.36 -14.45 12.60
N ALA A 103 12.76 -15.57 13.02
CA ALA A 103 11.99 -15.64 14.25
C ALA A 103 12.87 -15.43 15.49
N VAL A 104 14.01 -16.11 15.58
CA VAL A 104 14.98 -15.96 16.68
C VAL A 104 15.52 -14.54 16.77
N ALA A 105 15.86 -13.92 15.64
CA ALA A 105 16.32 -12.54 15.61
C ALA A 105 15.22 -11.57 16.10
N LYS A 106 13.95 -11.84 15.79
CA LYS A 106 12.83 -11.03 16.25
C LYS A 106 12.60 -11.17 17.76
N THR A 107 12.74 -12.37 18.32
CA THR A 107 12.60 -12.59 19.77
C THR A 107 13.75 -11.94 20.54
N ALA A 108 14.99 -12.08 20.05
CA ALA A 108 16.14 -11.41 20.65
C ALA A 108 15.98 -9.88 20.64
N ALA A 109 15.58 -9.32 19.50
CA ALA A 109 15.29 -7.89 19.36
C ALA A 109 14.19 -7.41 20.32
N ARG A 110 13.18 -8.24 20.61
CA ARG A 110 12.10 -7.90 21.54
C ARG A 110 12.61 -7.83 22.98
N LEU A 111 13.38 -8.83 23.42
CA LEU A 111 13.97 -8.84 24.77
C LEU A 111 14.90 -7.64 24.99
N GLU A 112 15.71 -7.28 23.99
CA GLU A 112 16.54 -6.08 24.03
C GLU A 112 15.70 -4.80 24.11
N ALA A 113 14.58 -4.75 23.40
CA ALA A 113 13.67 -3.61 23.41
C ALA A 113 12.96 -3.46 24.77
N ASP A 114 12.49 -4.57 25.36
CA ASP A 114 11.86 -4.59 26.67
C ASP A 114 12.81 -4.04 27.74
N ALA A 115 14.06 -4.54 27.76
CA ALA A 115 15.08 -4.06 28.69
C ALA A 115 15.36 -2.55 28.50
N LEU A 116 15.43 -2.09 27.25
CA LEU A 116 15.66 -0.68 26.96
C LEU A 116 14.48 0.19 27.41
N VAL A 117 13.23 -0.24 27.18
CA VAL A 117 12.05 0.51 27.64
C VAL A 117 11.98 0.57 29.16
N SER A 118 12.29 -0.51 29.88
CA SER A 118 12.40 -0.47 31.34
C SER A 118 13.43 0.56 31.81
N THR A 119 14.59 0.66 31.13
CA THR A 119 15.58 1.72 31.46
C THR A 119 15.10 3.13 31.13
N LEU A 120 14.29 3.31 30.08
CA LEU A 120 13.73 4.61 29.70
C LEU A 120 12.64 5.06 30.69
N GLN A 121 11.83 4.13 31.18
CA GLN A 121 10.85 4.39 32.25
C GLN A 121 11.55 4.76 33.56
N ALA A 122 12.60 4.04 33.96
CA ALA A 122 13.38 4.36 35.16
C ALA A 122 14.05 5.74 35.09
N ARG A 123 14.35 6.23 33.88
CA ARG A 123 14.91 7.58 33.63
C ARG A 123 13.84 8.66 33.49
N GLY A 124 12.55 8.31 33.50
CA GLY A 124 11.45 9.25 33.31
C GLY A 124 11.29 9.78 31.87
N VAL A 125 11.91 9.13 30.88
CA VAL A 125 11.75 9.50 29.46
C VAL A 125 10.39 9.04 28.92
N ILE A 126 9.95 7.86 29.37
CA ILE A 126 8.61 7.32 29.14
C ILE A 126 7.92 7.33 30.50
N ALA A 127 6.70 7.86 30.58
CA ALA A 127 5.94 7.84 31.82
C ALA A 127 5.68 6.38 32.24
N PRO A 128 5.79 6.03 33.53
CA PRO A 128 5.54 4.65 34.00
C PRO A 128 4.10 4.19 33.73
N ASP A 129 3.16 5.14 33.68
CA ASP A 129 1.74 4.88 33.42
C ASP A 129 1.42 4.77 31.91
N ASP A 130 2.35 5.18 31.03
CA ASP A 130 2.18 5.13 29.58
C ASP A 130 2.48 3.73 29.02
N THR A 131 1.57 2.80 29.31
CA THR A 131 1.64 1.41 28.85
C THR A 131 1.54 1.30 27.33
N GLU A 132 0.69 2.10 26.69
CA GLU A 132 0.50 2.11 25.24
C GLU A 132 1.76 2.60 24.51
N GLY A 133 2.37 3.69 24.99
CA GLY A 133 3.62 4.20 24.44
C GLY A 133 4.81 3.25 24.67
N ALA A 134 4.87 2.60 25.83
CA ALA A 134 5.88 1.58 26.12
C ALA A 134 5.79 0.41 25.14
N GLU A 135 4.60 -0.15 24.92
CA GLU A 135 4.36 -1.22 23.95
C GLU A 135 4.68 -0.79 22.51
N ALA A 136 4.24 0.41 22.10
CA ALA A 136 4.54 0.95 20.78
C ALA A 136 6.06 1.11 20.55
N THR A 137 6.80 1.50 21.58
CA THR A 137 8.25 1.62 21.56
C THR A 137 8.92 0.25 21.44
N ILE A 138 8.46 -0.75 22.20
CA ILE A 138 8.95 -2.14 22.11
C ILE A 138 8.75 -2.67 20.68
N GLU A 139 7.56 -2.52 20.12
CA GLU A 139 7.24 -3.02 18.77
C GLU A 139 8.10 -2.34 17.71
N ALA A 140 8.28 -1.03 17.79
CA ALA A 140 9.08 -0.29 16.85
C ALA A 140 10.57 -0.65 16.92
N LEU A 141 11.14 -0.71 18.13
CA LEU A 141 12.54 -1.14 18.33
C LEU A 141 12.76 -2.56 17.84
N THR A 142 11.82 -3.47 18.12
CA THR A 142 11.85 -4.85 17.61
C THR A 142 11.92 -4.86 16.09
N ILE A 143 11.17 -4.00 15.40
CA ILE A 143 11.11 -3.95 13.92
C ILE A 143 12.34 -3.27 13.31
N VAL A 144 12.93 -2.29 14.00
CA VAL A 144 14.18 -1.64 13.57
C VAL A 144 15.34 -2.63 13.67
N ARG A 145 15.40 -3.41 14.74
CA ARG A 145 16.51 -4.32 15.05
C ARG A 145 16.37 -5.69 14.39
N SER A 146 15.14 -6.15 14.13
CA SER A 146 14.91 -7.38 13.38
C SER A 146 15.21 -7.24 11.88
N PRO A 147 15.53 -8.36 11.21
CA PRO A 147 15.67 -8.39 9.77
C PRO A 147 14.35 -8.01 9.09
N GLY A 148 14.40 -7.10 8.12
CA GLY A 148 13.21 -6.55 7.49
C GLY A 148 13.52 -5.48 6.45
N GLY A 149 12.55 -5.20 5.58
CA GLY A 149 12.67 -4.13 4.58
C GLY A 149 12.52 -2.74 5.19
N MET A 150 13.21 -1.76 4.59
CA MET A 150 13.16 -0.34 4.99
C MET A 150 11.74 0.24 5.06
N SER A 151 10.83 -0.25 4.21
CA SER A 151 9.43 0.18 4.21
C SER A 151 8.70 -0.11 5.54
N LYS A 152 8.93 -1.27 6.15
CA LYS A 152 8.35 -1.61 7.45
C LYS A 152 8.92 -0.73 8.56
N ARG A 153 10.24 -0.50 8.55
CA ARG A 153 10.91 0.37 9.53
C ARG A 153 10.37 1.81 9.46
N LYS A 154 10.27 2.39 8.26
CA LYS A 154 9.67 3.71 8.04
C LYS A 154 8.22 3.79 8.55
N LYS A 155 7.41 2.76 8.30
CA LYS A 155 6.01 2.72 8.77
C LYS A 155 5.93 2.79 10.29
N TRP A 156 6.77 2.03 11.00
CA TRP A 156 6.75 2.01 12.47
C TRP A 156 7.38 3.25 13.09
N ALA A 157 8.46 3.77 12.52
CA ALA A 157 9.01 5.07 12.92
C ALA A 157 7.95 6.17 12.80
N LYS A 158 7.17 6.18 11.71
CA LYS A 158 6.06 7.12 11.56
C LYS A 158 4.99 6.96 12.63
N ARG A 159 4.60 5.72 12.99
CA ARG A 159 3.62 5.48 14.06
C ARG A 159 4.12 5.98 15.42
N LEU A 160 5.37 5.71 15.75
CA LEU A 160 6.01 6.22 16.97
C LEU A 160 6.02 7.75 17.00
N LEU A 161 6.40 8.39 15.89
CA LEU A 161 6.37 9.84 15.77
C LEU A 161 4.95 10.39 15.92
N THR A 162 3.94 9.73 15.35
CA THR A 162 2.54 10.14 15.55
C THR A 162 2.11 10.07 17.01
N HIS A 163 2.59 9.08 17.78
CA HIS A 163 2.23 8.91 19.18
C HIS A 163 2.88 9.97 20.07
N TYR A 164 4.19 10.19 19.95
CA TYR A 164 4.93 11.09 20.86
C TYR A 164 5.03 12.53 20.36
N HIS A 165 5.00 12.74 19.04
CA HIS A 165 5.18 14.05 18.40
C HIS A 165 4.25 14.21 17.19
N PRO A 166 2.93 14.33 17.41
CA PRO A 166 1.94 14.42 16.32
C PRO A 166 2.24 15.57 15.33
N GLU A 167 2.83 16.67 15.81
CA GLU A 167 3.26 17.82 14.99
C GLU A 167 4.32 17.47 13.93
N LEU A 168 5.19 16.48 14.22
CA LEU A 168 6.23 16.04 13.29
C LEU A 168 5.72 14.98 12.30
N ALA A 169 4.62 14.30 12.61
CA ALA A 169 4.08 13.21 11.79
C ALA A 169 3.41 13.69 10.49
N GLY A 170 2.99 14.96 10.44
CA GLY A 170 2.34 15.60 9.29
C GLY A 170 3.30 16.12 8.20
N ASN A 171 4.57 16.34 8.52
CA ASN A 171 5.52 17.06 7.64
C ASN A 171 6.52 16.17 6.88
N ALA A 172 6.49 14.85 7.06
CA ALA A 172 7.41 13.93 6.36
C ALA A 172 6.93 13.62 4.93
N GLY A 173 6.99 14.63 4.05
CA GLY A 173 7.03 14.47 2.60
C GLY A 173 8.48 14.44 2.12
N LEU A 174 9.17 13.32 2.30
CA LEU A 174 10.47 12.99 1.68
C LEU A 174 10.52 11.50 1.29
#